data_AF-A0A8C0G484-F1
#
_entry.id   AF-A0A8C0G484-F1
#
_cell.length_a   1.000
_cell.length_b   1.000
_cell.length_c   1.000
_cell.angle_alpha   90.00
_cell.angle_beta   90.00
_cell.angle_gamma   90.00
#
_symmetry.space_group_name_H-M   'P 1'
#
loop_
_entity.id
_entity.type
_entity.pdbx_description
1 polymer ?
#
loop_
_entity_poly.entity_id
_entity_poly.type
_entity_poly.pdbx_seq_one_letter_code
_entity_poly.pdbx_strand_id
1 'polypeptide(L)'
;MLENQEQEELTTVRVQDPRLQNEGSWNSYVDYKIFLHTNSKAFTAKTSCVRRRYREFVWLRKQLQKNAGLVPVPELPGKSTFFAGSTDEFIEKRRQGLQQFLEKVVQNVVLLSDSQLHLFLQSQLSVPEIEACVQGQSPLTVTDAILRYAMSNCGWVQEEDTRPVLVAGAELYGSCAGLGSPPVRSCLKPPSRWSGFGMEDNHSDSLDSPTEQPETE
;
A
#
# COMPACT_ATOMS: atom_id res chain seq x y z
N MET A 1 28.31 -11.81 -34.94
CA MET A 1 27.52 -12.52 -33.92
C MET A 1 27.36 -11.53 -32.78
N LEU A 2 26.17 -11.00 -32.56
CA LEU A 2 25.94 -10.09 -31.44
C LEU A 2 25.92 -10.98 -30.19
N GLU A 3 26.94 -10.84 -29.35
CA GLU A 3 26.97 -11.46 -28.03
C GLU A 3 25.73 -10.96 -27.29
N ASN A 4 24.79 -11.88 -27.02
CA ASN A 4 23.76 -11.64 -26.02
C ASN A 4 24.49 -11.50 -24.69
N GLN A 5 24.93 -10.28 -24.37
CA GLN A 5 25.27 -9.92 -23.01
C GLN A 5 23.98 -10.04 -22.21
N GLU A 6 23.83 -11.16 -21.53
CA GLU A 6 22.79 -11.36 -20.52
C GLU A 6 23.00 -10.24 -19.49
N GLN A 7 22.20 -9.17 -19.59
CA GLN A 7 22.21 -8.10 -18.61
C GLN A 7 21.78 -8.72 -17.28
N GLU A 8 22.68 -8.73 -16.31
CA GLU A 8 22.38 -9.22 -14.97
C GLU A 8 21.13 -8.50 -14.43
N GLU A 9 20.13 -9.28 -14.03
CA GLU A 9 18.93 -8.73 -13.41
C GLU A 9 19.26 -8.27 -11.98
N LEU A 10 19.22 -6.96 -11.76
CA LEU A 10 19.44 -6.31 -10.49
C LEU A 10 18.13 -5.75 -9.94
N THR A 11 17.79 -6.13 -8.71
CA THR A 11 16.69 -5.54 -7.94
C THR A 11 17.23 -4.92 -6.67
N THR A 12 17.06 -3.59 -6.54
CA THR A 12 17.41 -2.83 -5.34
C THR A 12 16.13 -2.45 -4.60
N VAL A 13 16.05 -2.80 -3.32
CA VAL A 13 14.96 -2.41 -2.42
C VAL A 13 15.51 -1.64 -1.22
N ARG A 14 14.80 -0.60 -0.77
CA ARG A 14 15.18 0.23 0.38
C ARG A 14 13.95 0.54 1.24
N VAL A 15 14.02 0.21 2.52
CA VAL A 15 13.06 0.56 3.56
C VAL A 15 13.62 1.73 4.35
N GLN A 16 12.97 2.87 4.28
CA GLN A 16 13.48 4.15 4.78
C GLN A 16 12.36 5.02 5.36
N ASP A 17 12.75 6.19 5.89
CA ASP A 17 11.84 7.28 6.25
C ASP A 17 10.63 6.79 7.10
N PRO A 18 10.87 6.25 8.31
CA PRO A 18 9.79 5.89 9.20
C PRO A 18 8.97 7.14 9.59
N ARG A 19 7.64 7.07 9.49
CA ARG A 19 6.76 8.19 9.86
C ARG A 19 5.62 7.74 10.76
N LEU A 20 5.30 8.58 11.74
CA LEU A 20 4.10 8.45 12.55
C LEU A 20 2.90 8.98 11.77
N GLN A 21 1.92 8.13 11.56
CA GLN A 21 0.64 8.44 10.92
C GLN A 21 -0.44 8.62 11.99
N ASN A 22 -1.38 9.53 11.74
CA ASN A 22 -2.51 9.85 12.62
C ASN A 22 -2.08 10.16 14.07
N GLU A 23 -1.05 10.98 14.24
CA GLU A 23 -0.56 11.39 15.55
C GLU A 23 -1.69 11.96 16.43
N GLY A 24 -1.75 11.55 17.70
CA GLY A 24 -2.80 11.95 18.63
C GLY A 24 -4.15 11.22 18.48
N SER A 25 -4.30 10.33 17.49
CA SER A 25 -5.49 9.50 17.30
C SER A 25 -5.34 8.09 17.87
N TRP A 26 -6.47 7.46 18.20
CA TRP A 26 -6.55 6.05 18.61
C TRP A 26 -6.05 5.08 17.53
N ASN A 27 -6.03 5.52 16.27
CA ASN A 27 -5.54 4.73 15.13
C ASN A 27 -4.16 5.22 14.63
N SER A 28 -3.31 5.71 15.55
CA SER A 28 -1.93 6.06 15.26
C SER A 28 -1.07 4.83 14.94
N TYR A 29 -0.13 4.97 14.02
CA TYR A 29 0.81 3.91 13.68
C TYR A 29 2.06 4.43 12.98
N VAL A 30 3.14 3.65 13.03
CA VAL A 30 4.35 3.92 12.21
C VAL A 30 4.30 3.12 10.92
N ASP A 31 4.54 3.81 9.81
CA ASP A 31 4.78 3.20 8.50
C ASP A 31 6.18 3.52 7.97
N TYR A 32 6.57 2.80 6.92
CA TYR A 32 7.90 2.88 6.33
C TYR A 32 7.76 3.09 4.83
N LYS A 33 8.58 3.98 4.27
CA LYS A 33 8.73 4.14 2.82
C LYS A 33 9.50 2.94 2.28
N ILE A 34 8.97 2.30 1.25
CA ILE A 34 9.65 1.25 0.49
C ILE A 34 9.92 1.80 -0.90
N PHE A 35 11.19 1.94 -1.24
CA PHE A 35 11.66 2.27 -2.57
C PHE A 35 12.18 1.02 -3.26
N LEU A 36 11.76 0.80 -4.51
CA LEU A 36 12.22 -0.29 -5.35
C LEU A 36 12.71 0.26 -6.68
N HIS A 37 13.86 -0.21 -7.13
CA HIS A 37 14.41 0.05 -8.45
C HIS A 37 14.97 -1.25 -9.02
N THR A 38 14.56 -1.63 -10.22
CA THR A 38 14.92 -2.91 -10.83
C THR A 38 14.96 -2.83 -12.35
N ASN A 39 15.83 -3.62 -12.98
CA ASN A 39 15.80 -3.90 -14.41
C ASN A 39 15.10 -5.25 -14.72
N SER A 40 14.78 -6.07 -13.71
CA SER A 40 14.20 -7.41 -13.88
C SER A 40 12.84 -7.37 -14.58
N LYS A 41 12.56 -8.40 -15.39
CA LYS A 41 11.26 -8.57 -16.05
C LYS A 41 10.18 -9.14 -15.13
N ALA A 42 10.54 -9.61 -13.94
CA ALA A 42 9.58 -10.10 -12.95
C ALA A 42 8.67 -8.98 -12.42
N PHE A 43 9.10 -7.72 -12.48
CA PHE A 43 8.37 -6.56 -11.98
C PHE A 43 7.70 -5.76 -13.10
N THR A 44 6.49 -5.28 -12.86
CA THR A 44 5.72 -4.47 -13.82
C THR A 44 6.30 -3.06 -13.96
N ALA A 45 6.53 -2.38 -12.85
CA ALA A 45 7.18 -1.06 -12.84
C ALA A 45 8.68 -1.19 -12.54
N LYS A 46 9.53 -0.45 -13.27
CA LYS A 46 10.99 -0.44 -13.02
C LYS A 46 11.38 0.33 -11.76
N THR A 47 10.51 1.25 -11.34
CA THR A 47 10.63 1.98 -10.08
C THR A 47 9.28 2.05 -9.38
N SER A 48 9.26 1.85 -8.08
CA SER A 48 8.10 2.13 -7.25
C SER A 48 8.50 2.72 -5.90
N CYS A 49 7.58 3.48 -5.32
CA CYS A 49 7.71 4.02 -3.99
C CYS A 49 6.35 3.93 -3.30
N VAL A 50 6.27 3.17 -2.20
CA VAL A 50 5.02 2.92 -1.46
C VAL A 50 5.26 3.09 0.04
N ARG A 51 4.20 3.26 0.83
CA ARG A 51 4.29 3.23 2.29
C ARG A 51 3.53 2.06 2.88
N ARG A 52 4.18 1.31 3.76
CA ARG A 52 3.61 0.12 4.41
C ARG A 52 3.95 0.10 5.91
N ARG A 53 2.98 -0.28 6.74
CA ARG A 53 3.20 -0.46 8.18
C ARG A 53 3.51 -1.92 8.52
N TYR A 54 4.15 -2.15 9.66
CA TYR A 54 4.63 -3.47 10.09
C TYR A 54 3.55 -4.59 10.03
N ARG A 55 2.29 -4.31 10.39
CA ARG A 55 1.22 -5.32 10.35
C ARG A 55 0.95 -5.84 8.93
N GLU A 56 1.16 -5.02 7.91
CA GLU A 56 0.98 -5.43 6.51
C GLU A 56 2.13 -6.34 6.07
N PHE A 57 3.35 -6.14 6.58
CA PHE A 57 4.45 -7.09 6.38
C PHE A 57 4.17 -8.45 7.03
N VAL A 58 3.57 -8.46 8.22
CA VAL A 58 3.14 -9.70 8.89
C VAL A 58 2.12 -10.44 8.04
N TRP A 59 1.16 -9.72 7.46
CA TRP A 59 0.22 -10.28 6.50
C TRP A 59 0.94 -10.84 5.26
N LEU A 60 1.84 -10.06 4.64
CA LEU A 60 2.57 -10.46 3.43
C LEU A 60 3.36 -11.75 3.68
N ARG A 61 4.14 -11.82 4.76
CA ARG A 61 4.88 -13.03 5.12
C ARG A 61 3.96 -14.25 5.25
N LYS A 62 2.79 -14.09 5.87
CA LYS A 62 1.81 -15.20 6.00
C LYS A 62 1.31 -15.66 4.63
N GLN A 63 1.06 -14.76 3.69
CA GLN A 63 0.64 -15.15 2.34
C GLN A 63 1.76 -15.83 1.57
N LEU A 64 2.97 -15.26 1.59
CA LEU A 64 4.15 -15.89 1.00
C LEU A 64 4.36 -17.31 1.54
N GLN A 65 4.18 -17.52 2.85
CA GLN A 65 4.32 -18.87 3.45
C GLN A 65 3.29 -19.88 2.92
N LYS A 66 2.07 -19.44 2.61
CA LYS A 66 1.05 -20.33 2.03
C LYS A 66 1.41 -20.71 0.59
N ASN A 67 1.98 -19.77 -0.15
CA ASN A 67 2.19 -19.91 -1.60
C ASN A 67 3.59 -20.46 -1.95
N ALA A 68 4.56 -20.41 -1.02
CA ALA A 68 5.96 -20.78 -1.25
C ALA A 68 6.25 -22.30 -1.24
N GLY A 69 5.27 -23.14 -0.90
CA GLY A 69 5.47 -24.59 -0.78
C GLY A 69 6.51 -24.94 0.29
N LEU A 70 7.65 -25.50 -0.13
CA LEU A 70 8.76 -25.87 0.77
C LEU A 70 9.84 -24.77 0.90
N VAL A 71 9.72 -23.67 0.15
CA VAL A 71 10.70 -22.59 0.18
C VAL A 71 10.58 -21.81 1.50
N PRO A 72 11.66 -21.68 2.29
CA PRO A 72 11.60 -20.96 3.55
C PRO A 72 11.42 -19.46 3.31
N VAL A 73 10.38 -18.89 3.92
CA VAL A 73 10.14 -17.44 3.88
C VAL A 73 10.95 -16.75 4.98
N PRO A 74 11.71 -15.70 4.67
CA PRO A 74 12.52 -14.98 5.66
C PRO A 74 11.70 -14.52 6.88
N GLU A 75 12.34 -14.52 8.04
CA GLU A 75 11.73 -14.04 9.28
C GLU A 75 11.59 -12.51 9.28
N LEU A 76 10.51 -12.03 9.91
CA LEU A 76 10.34 -10.60 10.18
C LEU A 76 11.05 -10.22 11.48
N PRO A 77 11.45 -8.96 11.66
CA PRO A 77 11.91 -8.49 12.97
C PRO A 77 10.81 -8.74 14.01
N GLY A 78 11.22 -9.18 15.20
CA GLY A 78 10.32 -9.56 16.27
C GLY A 78 9.27 -8.48 16.58
N LYS A 79 8.07 -8.92 16.98
CA LYS A 79 7.08 -8.04 17.60
C LYS A 79 7.71 -7.55 18.91
N SER A 80 7.84 -6.24 19.09
CA SER A 80 8.57 -5.66 20.23
C SER A 80 8.26 -6.38 21.54
N THR A 81 9.27 -6.96 22.17
CA THR A 81 9.22 -7.21 23.60
C THR A 81 9.46 -5.87 24.26
N PHE A 82 8.45 -5.38 25.00
CA PHE A 82 8.30 -4.04 25.60
C PHE A 82 9.46 -3.49 26.46
N PHE A 83 10.64 -4.13 26.50
CA PHE A 83 11.65 -3.91 27.54
C PHE A 83 13.10 -3.72 27.04
N ALA A 84 13.35 -3.33 25.78
CA ALA A 84 14.71 -3.05 25.33
C ALA A 84 14.77 -1.88 24.34
N GLY A 85 15.09 -0.68 24.83
CA GLY A 85 15.48 0.48 24.01
C GLY A 85 14.51 1.66 24.01
N SER A 86 14.97 2.79 23.47
CA SER A 86 14.11 3.95 23.18
C SER A 86 13.16 3.65 22.01
N THR A 87 12.07 4.42 21.88
CA THR A 87 11.12 4.30 20.76
C THR A 87 11.83 4.40 19.40
N ASP A 88 12.82 5.27 19.28
CA ASP A 88 13.57 5.51 18.04
C ASP A 88 14.48 4.31 17.69
N GLU A 89 15.18 3.76 18.68
CA GLU A 89 15.99 2.55 18.49
C GLU A 89 15.12 1.37 18.03
N PHE A 90 13.93 1.25 18.61
CA PHE A 90 12.97 0.23 18.21
C PHE A 90 12.49 0.41 16.76
N ILE A 91 12.16 1.65 16.36
CA ILE A 91 11.72 1.96 14.99
C ILE A 91 12.84 1.65 13.99
N GLU A 92 14.09 2.01 14.31
CA GLU A 92 15.23 1.79 13.43
C GLU A 92 15.60 0.30 13.33
N LYS A 93 15.63 -0.43 14.45
CA LYS A 93 15.85 -1.89 14.45
C LYS A 93 14.79 -2.61 13.63
N ARG A 94 13.53 -2.19 13.75
CA ARG A 94 12.43 -2.72 12.93
C ARG A 94 12.64 -2.38 11.46
N ARG A 95 13.00 -1.13 11.11
CA ARG A 95 13.30 -0.73 9.72
C ARG A 95 14.39 -1.60 9.10
N GLN A 96 15.49 -1.86 9.83
CA GLN A 96 16.57 -2.74 9.40
C GLN A 96 16.11 -4.18 9.17
N GLY A 97 15.31 -4.74 10.07
CA GLY A 97 14.77 -6.08 9.88
C GLY A 97 13.80 -6.17 8.68
N LEU A 98 12.99 -5.14 8.44
CA LEU A 98 12.14 -5.06 7.26
C LEU A 98 12.96 -4.94 5.96
N GLN A 99 14.07 -4.20 5.99
CA GLN A 99 15.03 -4.13 4.89
C GLN A 99 15.57 -5.52 4.55
N GLN A 100 16.13 -6.22 5.54
CA GLN A 100 16.70 -7.56 5.36
C GLN A 100 15.66 -8.58 4.90
N PHE A 101 14.43 -8.49 5.39
CA PHE A 101 13.31 -9.32 4.95
C PHE A 101 13.06 -9.13 3.45
N LEU A 102 12.90 -7.88 2.98
CA LEU A 102 12.63 -7.62 1.57
C LEU A 102 13.80 -7.99 0.66
N GLU A 103 15.05 -7.69 1.06
CA GLU A 103 16.25 -8.07 0.29
C GLU A 103 16.30 -9.57 0.02
N LYS A 104 16.00 -10.40 1.01
CA LYS A 104 15.95 -11.86 0.85
C LYS A 104 14.74 -12.32 0.02
N VAL A 105 13.58 -11.67 0.19
CA VAL A 105 12.37 -12.01 -0.56
C VAL A 105 12.55 -11.74 -2.06
N VAL A 106 13.08 -10.58 -2.44
CA VAL A 106 13.24 -10.19 -3.86
C VAL A 106 14.36 -10.94 -4.58
N GLN A 107 15.20 -11.68 -3.86
CA GLN A 107 16.22 -12.56 -4.45
C GLN A 107 15.70 -13.99 -4.72
N ASN A 108 14.49 -14.32 -4.24
CA ASN A 108 13.93 -15.66 -4.37
C ASN A 108 12.87 -15.72 -5.48
N VAL A 109 13.16 -16.42 -6.58
CA VAL A 109 12.29 -16.52 -7.75
C VAL A 109 10.91 -17.12 -7.45
N VAL A 110 10.81 -18.03 -6.48
CA VAL A 110 9.51 -18.62 -6.07
C VAL A 110 8.66 -17.56 -5.39
N LEU A 111 9.24 -16.79 -4.47
CA LEU A 111 8.52 -15.69 -3.81
C LEU A 111 8.18 -14.54 -4.78
N LEU A 112 9.04 -14.28 -5.76
CA LEU A 112 8.80 -13.29 -6.82
C LEU A 112 7.63 -13.67 -7.74
N SER A 113 7.21 -14.94 -7.79
CA SER A 113 6.04 -15.34 -8.58
C SER A 113 4.71 -14.92 -7.95
N ASP A 114 4.72 -14.49 -6.68
CA ASP A 114 3.51 -14.13 -5.93
C ASP A 114 3.01 -12.72 -6.30
N SER A 115 1.82 -12.62 -6.87
CA SER A 115 1.21 -11.34 -7.25
C SER A 115 0.88 -10.43 -6.06
N GLN A 116 0.68 -11.00 -4.85
CA GLN A 116 0.46 -10.22 -3.63
C GLN A 116 1.73 -9.45 -3.23
N LEU A 117 2.91 -10.01 -3.48
CA LEU A 117 4.19 -9.32 -3.29
C LEU A 117 4.32 -8.12 -4.23
N HIS A 118 3.98 -8.31 -5.52
CA HIS A 118 4.02 -7.24 -6.51
C HIS A 118 3.07 -6.10 -6.18
N LEU A 119 1.82 -6.42 -5.83
CA LEU A 119 0.87 -5.40 -5.39
C LEU A 119 1.31 -4.69 -4.10
N PHE A 120 1.92 -5.41 -3.16
CA PHE A 120 2.44 -4.83 -1.93
C PHE A 120 3.57 -3.81 -2.18
N LEU A 121 4.48 -4.12 -3.12
CA LEU A 121 5.67 -3.30 -3.42
C LEU A 121 5.42 -2.20 -4.47
N GLN A 122 4.44 -2.39 -5.37
CA GLN A 122 4.27 -1.55 -6.56
C GLN A 122 2.89 -0.88 -6.64
N SER A 123 2.04 -1.02 -5.62
CA SER A 123 0.77 -0.29 -5.50
C SER A 123 0.54 0.16 -4.05
N GLN A 124 -0.34 1.14 -3.85
CA GLN A 124 -0.80 1.57 -2.52
C GLN A 124 -2.12 0.91 -2.10
N LEU A 125 -2.55 -0.18 -2.76
CA LEU A 125 -3.75 -0.92 -2.38
C LEU A 125 -3.64 -1.42 -0.93
N SER A 126 -4.72 -1.31 -0.17
CA SER A 126 -4.85 -1.90 1.15
C SER A 126 -4.89 -3.42 1.08
N VAL A 127 -4.59 -4.09 2.21
CA VAL A 127 -4.60 -5.57 2.27
C VAL A 127 -5.89 -6.21 1.71
N PRO A 128 -7.10 -5.76 2.08
CA PRO A 128 -8.33 -6.32 1.51
C PRO A 128 -8.45 -6.10 -0.01
N GLU A 129 -8.00 -4.94 -0.52
CA GLU A 129 -8.02 -4.65 -1.95
C GLU A 129 -7.02 -5.52 -2.72
N ILE A 130 -5.86 -5.82 -2.12
CA ILE A 130 -4.90 -6.77 -2.69
C ILE A 130 -5.53 -8.16 -2.79
N GLU A 131 -6.15 -8.64 -1.71
CA GLU A 131 -6.84 -9.95 -1.68
C GLU A 131 -7.96 -10.03 -2.73
N ALA A 132 -8.80 -8.99 -2.83
CA ALA A 132 -9.85 -8.91 -3.85
C ALA A 132 -9.27 -8.89 -5.27
N CYS A 133 -8.16 -8.18 -5.50
CA CYS A 133 -7.50 -8.10 -6.80
C CYS A 133 -6.96 -9.47 -7.26
N VAL A 134 -6.26 -10.19 -6.39
CA VAL A 134 -5.71 -11.51 -6.76
C VAL A 134 -6.79 -12.59 -6.88
N GLN A 135 -7.95 -12.42 -6.25
CA GLN A 135 -9.11 -13.30 -6.40
C GLN A 135 -9.99 -12.96 -7.61
N GLY A 136 -9.64 -11.92 -8.39
CA GLY A 136 -10.44 -11.48 -9.55
C GLY A 136 -11.75 -10.78 -9.18
N GLN A 137 -11.88 -10.28 -7.95
CA GLN A 137 -13.04 -9.53 -7.45
C GLN A 137 -12.88 -8.01 -7.60
N SER A 138 -11.68 -7.54 -7.96
CA SER A 138 -11.41 -6.14 -8.29
C SER A 138 -11.72 -5.86 -9.77
N PRO A 139 -12.19 -4.65 -10.12
CA PRO A 139 -12.33 -4.23 -11.52
C PRO A 139 -10.98 -4.13 -12.26
N LEU A 140 -9.86 -4.19 -11.54
CA LEU A 140 -8.51 -4.06 -12.09
C LEU A 140 -7.74 -5.36 -12.00
N THR A 141 -7.00 -5.66 -13.06
CA THR A 141 -5.96 -6.68 -13.02
C THR A 141 -4.80 -6.22 -12.15
N VAL A 142 -3.96 -7.16 -11.72
CA VAL A 142 -2.74 -6.89 -10.95
C VAL A 142 -1.86 -5.87 -11.70
N THR A 143 -1.62 -6.10 -12.98
CA THR A 143 -0.80 -5.23 -13.84
C THR A 143 -1.41 -3.83 -13.95
N ASP A 144 -2.72 -3.73 -14.18
CA ASP A 144 -3.40 -2.44 -14.30
C ASP A 144 -3.34 -1.64 -12.99
N ALA A 145 -3.51 -2.30 -11.85
CA ALA A 145 -3.38 -1.65 -10.54
C ALA A 145 -1.98 -1.05 -10.34
N ILE A 146 -0.94 -1.80 -10.70
CA ILE A 146 0.45 -1.33 -10.62
C ILE A 146 0.72 -0.18 -11.60
N LEU A 147 0.32 -0.33 -12.86
CA LEU A 147 0.53 0.71 -13.88
C LEU A 147 -0.20 2.00 -13.52
N ARG A 148 -1.45 1.91 -13.05
CA ARG A 148 -2.21 3.09 -12.59
C ARG A 148 -1.51 3.81 -11.45
N TYR A 149 -0.96 3.07 -10.49
CA TYR A 149 -0.22 3.67 -9.38
C TYR A 149 1.09 4.32 -9.87
N ALA A 150 1.82 3.66 -10.76
CA ALA A 150 3.04 4.22 -11.35
C ALA A 150 2.76 5.53 -12.11
N MET A 151 1.63 5.62 -12.82
CA MET A 151 1.23 6.81 -13.58
C MET A 151 0.69 7.96 -12.71
N SER A 152 0.19 7.69 -11.50
CA SER A 152 -0.48 8.71 -10.68
C SER A 152 0.47 9.68 -9.96
N ASN A 153 1.79 9.46 -10.07
CA ASN A 153 2.84 10.20 -9.35
C ASN A 153 2.72 10.19 -7.81
N CYS A 154 1.75 9.45 -7.23
CA CYS A 154 1.47 9.42 -5.80
C CYS A 154 2.62 8.86 -4.95
N GLY A 155 3.51 8.05 -5.55
CA GLY A 155 4.68 7.50 -4.87
C GLY A 155 5.77 8.54 -4.57
N TRP A 156 5.84 9.62 -5.35
CA TRP A 156 6.86 10.67 -5.22
C TRP A 156 6.37 11.90 -4.46
N VAL A 157 5.07 12.22 -4.55
CA VAL A 157 4.47 13.42 -3.94
C VAL A 157 4.43 13.36 -2.40
N GLN A 158 4.58 12.18 -1.78
CA GLN A 158 4.58 12.05 -0.31
C GLN A 158 5.78 12.69 0.40
N GLU A 159 6.74 13.29 -0.32
CA GLU A 159 7.87 14.01 0.27
C GLU A 159 7.53 15.44 0.72
N GLU A 160 6.50 16.09 0.18
CA GLU A 160 6.33 17.54 0.32
C GLU A 160 5.41 18.00 1.47
N ASP A 161 4.59 17.12 2.06
CA ASP A 161 3.47 17.53 2.92
C ASP A 161 3.80 17.65 4.43
N THR A 162 5.07 17.82 4.79
CA THR A 162 5.49 17.98 6.20
C THR A 162 6.23 19.29 6.41
N ARG A 163 5.52 20.41 6.20
CA ARG A 163 5.86 21.67 6.87
C ARG A 163 4.92 21.84 8.06
N PRO A 164 5.42 22.04 9.30
CA PRO A 164 4.57 22.41 10.40
C PRO A 164 3.91 23.76 10.05
N VAL A 165 2.58 23.80 10.14
CA VAL A 165 1.83 25.06 10.13
C VAL A 165 2.25 25.80 11.40
N LEU A 166 3.19 26.75 11.26
CA LEU A 166 3.48 27.71 12.31
C LEU A 166 2.21 28.55 12.51
N VAL A 167 1.62 28.38 13.69
CA VAL A 167 0.49 29.19 14.16
C VAL A 167 0.93 30.65 14.24
N ALA A 168 0.08 31.52 13.68
CA ALA A 168 0.28 32.94 13.53
C ALA A 168 0.61 33.66 14.86
N GLY A 169 1.56 34.58 14.79
CA GLY A 169 1.86 35.51 15.87
C GLY A 169 2.91 36.55 15.47
N ALA A 170 2.45 37.66 14.88
CA ALA A 170 2.98 39.03 15.00
C ALA A 170 2.83 39.80 13.68
N GLU A 171 1.99 40.82 13.72
CA GLU A 171 1.95 41.91 12.74
C GLU A 171 3.27 42.68 12.77
N LEU A 172 3.75 43.14 11.60
CA LEU A 172 4.14 44.54 11.33
C LEU A 172 4.72 44.70 9.90
N TYR A 173 4.00 45.51 9.11
CA TYR A 173 4.46 46.54 8.15
C TYR A 173 5.56 46.24 7.11
N GLY A 174 5.23 46.41 5.83
CA GLY A 174 6.23 46.78 4.80
C GLY A 174 5.99 46.23 3.39
N SER A 175 5.51 47.11 2.50
CA SER A 175 5.33 46.95 1.05
C SER A 175 6.63 46.74 0.26
N CYS A 176 6.67 45.82 -0.74
CA CYS A 176 6.68 46.17 -2.18
C CYS A 176 6.99 44.98 -3.15
N ALA A 177 6.26 45.00 -4.28
CA ALA A 177 6.54 44.50 -5.64
C ALA A 177 7.08 43.08 -5.93
N GLY A 178 6.19 42.23 -6.48
CA GLY A 178 6.25 41.74 -7.86
C GLY A 178 7.28 40.65 -8.22
N LEU A 179 6.78 39.48 -8.61
CA LEU A 179 7.04 38.79 -9.89
C LEU A 179 6.07 37.60 -10.00
N GLY A 180 5.36 37.51 -11.12
CA GLY A 180 4.22 36.61 -11.32
C GLY A 180 4.60 35.13 -11.42
N SER A 181 3.77 34.27 -10.82
CA SER A 181 3.71 32.84 -11.09
C SER A 181 2.42 32.51 -11.84
N PRO A 182 2.43 31.58 -12.82
CA PRO A 182 1.24 31.22 -13.59
C PRO A 182 0.24 30.42 -12.73
N PRO A 183 -1.07 30.46 -13.04
CA PRO A 183 -2.08 29.83 -12.20
C PRO A 183 -2.06 28.30 -12.36
N VAL A 184 -1.95 27.61 -11.24
CA VAL A 184 -2.22 26.17 -11.13
C VAL A 184 -3.70 25.95 -11.43
N ARG A 185 -4.01 25.30 -12.55
CA ARG A 185 -5.37 24.82 -12.86
C ARG A 185 -5.76 23.77 -11.82
N SER A 186 -6.72 24.11 -10.96
CA SER A 186 -7.38 23.14 -10.10
C SER A 186 -8.23 22.21 -10.96
N CYS A 187 -7.80 20.96 -11.12
CA CYS A 187 -8.61 19.94 -11.74
C CYS A 187 -9.48 19.24 -10.68
N LEU A 188 -10.78 19.56 -10.77
CA LEU A 188 -11.94 18.68 -10.53
C LEU A 188 -12.20 18.23 -9.09
N LYS A 189 -13.16 18.92 -8.46
CA LYS A 189 -14.01 18.37 -7.38
C LYS A 189 -14.75 17.13 -7.90
N PRO A 190 -14.98 16.10 -7.07
CA PRO A 190 -15.83 14.98 -7.43
C PRO A 190 -17.29 15.45 -7.55
N PRO A 191 -18.08 14.91 -8.50
CA PRO A 191 -19.48 15.27 -8.63
C PRO A 191 -20.27 14.74 -7.43
N SER A 192 -21.20 15.60 -7.01
CA SER A 192 -22.24 15.40 -6.03
C SER A 192 -23.04 14.10 -6.24
N ARG A 193 -23.07 13.30 -5.17
CA ARG A 193 -24.24 12.60 -4.62
C ARG A 193 -25.51 12.73 -5.47
N TRP A 194 -25.82 11.69 -6.24
CA TRP A 194 -27.16 11.52 -6.82
C TRP A 194 -28.13 11.05 -5.73
N SER A 195 -29.10 11.92 -5.45
CA SER A 195 -30.36 11.59 -4.79
C SER A 195 -31.45 11.81 -5.83
N GLY A 196 -32.32 10.81 -6.03
CA GLY A 196 -33.62 11.01 -6.69
C GLY A 196 -33.86 10.17 -7.94
N PHE A 197 -34.25 8.92 -7.76
CA PHE A 197 -35.31 8.32 -8.57
C PHE A 197 -36.31 7.71 -7.58
N GLY A 198 -37.47 8.35 -7.49
CA GLY A 198 -38.67 7.78 -6.89
C GLY A 198 -39.54 7.19 -7.99
N MET A 199 -40.05 5.99 -7.74
CA MET A 199 -41.31 5.50 -8.27
C MET A 199 -41.88 4.50 -7.24
N GLU A 200 -42.90 4.98 -6.53
CA GLU A 200 -43.99 4.22 -5.87
C GLU A 200 -44.73 3.38 -6.94
N ASP A 201 -45.43 2.26 -6.75
CA ASP A 201 -46.02 1.50 -5.64
C ASP A 201 -46.23 0.05 -6.12
N ASN A 202 -46.27 -0.95 -5.23
CA ASN A 202 -47.47 -1.78 -5.01
C ASN A 202 -47.24 -2.94 -4.02
N HIS A 203 -48.00 -2.86 -2.93
CA HIS A 203 -48.79 -3.90 -2.27
C HIS A 203 -48.24 -5.33 -2.05
N SER A 204 -48.02 -5.61 -0.76
CA SER A 204 -48.53 -6.75 0.05
C SER A 204 -48.62 -8.15 -0.58
N ASP A 205 -47.94 -9.13 0.03
CA ASP A 205 -48.68 -10.04 0.91
C ASP A 205 -47.77 -10.76 1.91
N SER A 206 -48.37 -11.06 3.07
CA SER A 206 -47.76 -11.63 4.27
C SER A 206 -47.99 -13.15 4.37
N LEU A 207 -47.11 -13.81 5.12
CA LEU A 207 -47.28 -15.09 5.85
C LEU A 207 -47.47 -16.36 5.00
N ASP A 208 -46.60 -17.37 5.19
CA ASP A 208 -46.78 -18.40 6.22
C ASP A 208 -45.69 -19.49 6.10
N SER A 209 -45.23 -19.98 7.24
CA SER A 209 -44.64 -21.33 7.42
C SER A 209 -45.61 -22.01 8.36
N PRO A 210 -45.98 -23.31 8.23
CA PRO A 210 -45.06 -24.36 8.69
C PRO A 210 -45.31 -25.80 8.15
N THR A 211 -44.47 -26.73 8.64
CA THR A 211 -44.83 -28.10 9.12
C THR A 211 -44.57 -29.36 8.25
N GLU A 212 -43.81 -30.25 8.90
CA GLU A 212 -43.82 -31.73 8.94
C GLU A 212 -43.26 -32.66 7.84
N GLN A 213 -42.57 -33.67 8.38
CA GLN A 213 -42.15 -34.95 7.82
C GLN A 213 -43.39 -35.85 7.54
N PRO A 214 -43.21 -37.04 6.94
CA PRO A 214 -43.00 -38.21 7.81
C PRO A 214 -42.04 -39.27 7.25
N GLU A 215 -41.82 -40.23 8.13
CA GLU A 215 -40.95 -41.41 8.12
C GLU A 215 -41.29 -42.44 7.04
N THR A 216 -40.36 -43.39 6.84
CA THR A 216 -40.73 -44.74 6.37
C THR A 216 -39.80 -45.76 7.04
N GLU A 217 -40.33 -46.43 8.07
CA GLU A 217 -40.52 -47.89 8.04
C GLU A 217 -42.00 -48.16 7.79
#